data_AF-A0A612C795-F1
#
_entry.id   AF-A0A612C795-F1
#
_cell.length_a   1.000
_cell.length_b   1.000
_cell.length_c   1.000
_cell.angle_alpha   90.00
_cell.angle_beta   90.00
_cell.angle_gamma   90.00
#
_symmetry.space_group_name_H-M   'P 1'
#
loop_
_entity.id
_entity.type
_entity.pdbx_description
1 polymer ?
#
loop_
_entity_poly.entity_id
_entity_poly.type
_entity_poly.pdbx_seq_one_letter_code
_entity_poly.pdbx_strand_id
1 'polypeptide(L)'
;LSRLAALSPLLLLGVGQMANATDLLAGGKDDVKATFGADSFVMMCIIIAELIVGVAMYIRTKNLLILLGLVVVIVFTTVGLTFIN
;
A
#
# COMPACT_ATOMS: atom_id res chain seq x y z
N LEU A 1 -25.68 -7.12 -48.95
CA LEU A 1 -24.39 -6.38 -48.87
C LEU A 1 -24.46 -5.14 -47.96
N SER A 2 -25.51 -4.31 -47.96
CA SER A 2 -25.56 -3.10 -47.11
C SER A 2 -25.64 -3.36 -45.59
N ARG A 3 -26.22 -4.49 -45.15
CA ARG A 3 -26.31 -4.84 -43.71
C ARG A 3 -24.98 -5.26 -43.07
N LEU A 4 -24.04 -5.83 -43.85
CA LEU A 4 -22.68 -6.13 -43.37
C LEU A 4 -21.82 -4.86 -43.29
N ALA A 5 -22.02 -3.92 -44.21
CA ALA A 5 -21.30 -2.64 -44.22
C ALA A 5 -21.69 -1.72 -43.06
N ALA A 6 -22.90 -1.87 -42.50
CA ALA A 6 -23.32 -1.17 -41.28
C ALA A 6 -22.80 -1.81 -39.98
N LEU A 7 -22.24 -3.02 -40.07
CA LEU A 7 -21.70 -3.76 -38.93
C LEU A 7 -20.27 -3.29 -38.59
N SER A 8 -19.49 -2.85 -39.58
CA SER A 8 -18.12 -2.37 -39.38
C SER A 8 -17.98 -1.07 -38.57
N PRO A 9 -18.84 -0.03 -38.72
CA PRO A 9 -18.78 1.15 -37.86
C PRO A 9 -19.27 0.83 -36.44
N LEU A 10 -20.23 -0.09 -36.30
CA LEU A 10 -20.76 -0.51 -35.00
C LEU A 10 -19.72 -1.32 -34.20
N LEU A 11 -18.96 -2.17 -34.89
CA LEU A 11 -17.83 -2.90 -34.30
C LEU A 11 -16.75 -1.91 -33.84
N LEU A 12 -16.43 -0.90 -34.65
CA LEU A 12 -15.45 0.15 -34.31
C LEU A 12 -15.89 1.01 -33.11
N LEU A 13 -17.18 1.37 -33.01
CA LEU A 13 -17.72 2.02 -31.81
C LEU A 13 -17.70 1.09 -30.58
N GLY A 14 -17.95 -0.21 -30.77
CA GLY A 14 -17.85 -1.21 -29.71
C GLY A 14 -16.43 -1.38 -29.15
N VAL A 15 -15.40 -1.25 -30.00
CA VAL A 15 -13.99 -1.24 -29.55
C VAL A 15 -13.65 0.09 -28.84
N GLY A 16 -14.23 1.20 -29.26
CA GLY A 16 -14.07 2.51 -28.59
C GLY A 16 -14.66 2.55 -27.17
N GLN A 17 -15.72 1.77 -26.90
CA GLN A 17 -16.29 1.59 -25.57
C GLN A 17 -15.41 0.69 -24.65
N MET A 18 -14.44 -0.01 -25.22
CA MET A 18 -13.46 -0.85 -24.51
C MET A 18 -12.13 -0.11 -24.26
N ALA A 19 -12.08 1.20 -24.55
CA ALA A 19 -10.98 2.06 -24.09
C ALA A 19 -11.12 2.24 -22.57
N ASN A 20 -10.61 1.27 -21.81
CA ASN A 20 -10.36 1.43 -20.39
C ASN A 20 -9.44 2.64 -20.23
N ALA A 21 -9.99 3.78 -19.80
CA ALA A 21 -9.20 4.95 -19.43
C ALA A 21 -8.44 4.60 -18.14
N THR A 22 -7.29 3.93 -18.29
CA THR A 22 -6.38 3.70 -17.17
C THR A 22 -5.75 5.05 -16.83
N ASP A 23 -5.92 5.51 -15.60
CA ASP A 23 -5.27 6.72 -15.13
C ASP A 23 -3.76 6.46 -15.11
N LEU A 24 -3.02 7.19 -15.94
CA LEU A 24 -1.57 7.05 -16.07
C LEU A 24 -0.84 7.37 -14.76
N LEU A 25 -1.44 8.19 -13.88
CA LEU A 25 -0.88 8.52 -12.57
C LEU A 25 -1.30 7.56 -11.45
N ALA A 26 -2.17 6.58 -11.74
CA ALA A 26 -2.57 5.59 -10.74
C ALA A 26 -1.39 4.73 -10.25
N GLY A 27 -0.42 4.42 -11.14
CA GLY A 27 0.74 3.60 -10.81
C GLY A 27 1.62 4.20 -9.70
N GLY A 28 1.70 5.53 -9.59
CA GLY A 28 2.49 6.18 -8.53
C GLY A 28 1.95 5.90 -7.12
N LYS A 29 0.63 5.72 -6.97
CA LYS A 29 0.03 5.35 -5.68
C LYS A 29 0.38 3.90 -5.31
N ASP A 30 0.40 3.01 -6.29
CA ASP A 30 0.73 1.60 -6.09
C ASP A 30 2.22 1.42 -5.73
N ASP A 31 3.11 2.19 -6.36
CA ASP A 31 4.54 2.20 -6.03
C ASP A 31 4.82 2.68 -4.60
N VAL A 32 4.10 3.70 -4.14
CA VAL A 32 4.17 4.20 -2.75
C VAL A 32 3.66 3.14 -1.78
N LYS A 33 2.56 2.46 -2.09
CA LYS A 33 2.05 1.34 -1.28
C LYS A 33 3.02 0.16 -1.25
N ALA A 34 3.68 -0.16 -2.35
CA ALA A 34 4.70 -1.21 -2.39
C ALA A 34 5.92 -0.84 -1.51
N THR A 35 6.29 0.43 -1.47
CA THR A 35 7.47 0.91 -0.73
C THR A 35 7.23 1.09 0.77
N PHE A 36 6.03 1.53 1.17
CA PHE A 36 5.70 1.87 2.56
C PHE A 36 4.56 1.04 3.16
N GLY A 37 4.00 0.08 2.43
CA GLY A 37 2.92 -0.79 2.88
C GLY A 37 3.36 -1.76 3.97
N ALA A 38 2.39 -2.52 4.49
CA ALA A 38 2.57 -3.36 5.68
C ALA A 38 3.70 -4.39 5.53
N ASP A 39 3.84 -4.98 4.35
CA ASP A 39 4.86 -6.00 4.03
C ASP A 39 6.14 -5.43 3.43
N SER A 40 6.35 -4.10 3.53
CA SER A 40 7.52 -3.44 2.94
C SER A 40 8.78 -3.56 3.81
N PHE A 41 9.94 -3.45 3.15
CA PHE A 41 11.24 -3.41 3.82
C PHE A 41 11.33 -2.23 4.81
N VAL A 42 10.73 -1.09 4.49
CA VAL A 42 10.71 0.08 5.38
C VAL A 42 9.99 -0.24 6.69
N MET A 43 8.83 -0.90 6.61
CA MET A 43 8.08 -1.29 7.82
C MET A 43 8.84 -2.32 8.65
N MET A 44 9.50 -3.29 8.01
CA MET A 44 10.38 -4.23 8.70
C MET A 44 11.48 -3.51 9.49
N CYS A 45 12.16 -2.54 8.87
CA CYS A 45 13.23 -1.79 9.53
C CYS A 45 12.74 -1.00 10.74
N ILE A 46 11.56 -0.37 10.66
CA ILE A 46 10.98 0.40 11.76
C ILE A 46 10.71 -0.51 12.97
N ILE A 47 10.08 -1.67 12.76
CA ILE A 47 9.76 -2.61 13.84
C ILE A 47 11.02 -3.17 14.50
N ILE A 48 12.05 -3.51 13.70
CA ILE A 48 13.33 -3.99 14.24
C ILE A 48 14.04 -2.90 15.04
N ALA A 49 14.04 -1.65 14.56
CA ALA A 49 14.64 -0.54 15.27
C ALA A 49 13.98 -0.30 16.63
N GLU A 50 12.64 -0.29 16.68
CA GLU A 50 11.87 -0.16 17.93
C GLU A 50 12.19 -1.29 18.90
N LEU A 51 12.28 -2.53 18.40
CA LEU A 51 12.62 -3.68 19.23
C LEU A 51 14.02 -3.54 19.86
N ILE A 52 15.02 -3.17 19.06
CA ILE A 52 16.40 -3.01 19.55
C ILE A 52 16.48 -1.90 20.60
N VAL A 53 15.89 -0.74 20.31
CA VAL A 53 15.91 0.43 21.19
C VAL A 53 15.11 0.17 22.46
N GLY A 54 13.93 -0.45 22.34
CA GLY A 54 13.08 -0.83 23.47
C GLY A 54 13.78 -1.80 24.42
N VAL A 55 14.44 -2.84 23.89
CA VAL A 55 15.21 -3.80 24.71
C VAL A 55 16.42 -3.12 25.35
N ALA A 56 17.18 -2.32 24.61
CA ALA A 56 18.34 -1.60 25.14
C ALA A 56 17.96 -0.65 26.28
N MET A 57 16.85 0.08 26.13
CA MET A 57 16.34 0.97 27.16
C MET A 57 15.75 0.21 28.36
N TYR A 58 15.08 -0.93 28.13
CA TYR A 58 14.60 -1.80 29.20
C TYR A 58 15.75 -2.32 30.06
N ILE A 59 16.87 -2.75 29.46
CA ILE A 59 18.03 -3.24 30.21
C ILE A 59 18.57 -2.15 31.15
N ARG A 60 18.63 -0.89 30.69
CA ARG A 60 19.13 0.25 31.48
C ARG A 60 18.17 0.71 32.57
N THR A 61 16.89 0.84 32.26
CA THR A 61 15.90 1.46 33.15
C THR A 61 15.14 0.45 33.99
N LYS A 62 15.13 -0.82 33.59
CA LYS A 62 14.32 -1.92 34.16
C LYS A 62 12.82 -1.62 34.18
N ASN A 63 12.35 -0.66 33.39
CA ASN A 63 10.93 -0.30 33.32
C ASN A 63 10.23 -1.06 32.18
N LEU A 64 9.29 -1.93 32.55
CA LEU A 64 8.52 -2.74 31.60
C LEU A 64 7.61 -1.92 30.68
N LEU A 65 7.22 -0.70 31.08
CA LEU A 65 6.39 0.18 30.25
C LEU A 65 7.07 0.56 28.93
N ILE A 66 8.41 0.48 28.86
CA ILE A 66 9.14 0.76 27.61
C ILE A 66 8.86 -0.31 26.55
N LEU A 67 8.69 -1.58 26.96
CA LEU A 67 8.38 -2.67 26.02
C LEU A 67 6.94 -2.56 25.47
N LEU A 68 6.06 -1.85 26.18
CA LEU A 68 4.72 -1.51 25.67
C LEU A 68 4.79 -0.62 24.43
N GLY A 69 5.89 0.15 24.26
CA GLY A 69 6.15 0.93 23.06
C GLY A 69 6.08 0.11 21.77
N LEU A 70 6.61 -1.12 21.78
CA LEU A 70 6.53 -2.03 20.63
C LEU A 70 5.09 -2.34 20.24
N VAL A 71 4.20 -2.58 21.22
CA VAL A 71 2.77 -2.85 20.98
C VAL A 71 2.10 -1.62 20.36
N VAL A 72 2.42 -0.43 20.87
CA VAL A 72 1.87 0.82 20.34
C VAL A 72 2.31 1.03 18.89
N VAL A 73 3.59 0.81 18.57
CA VAL A 73 4.10 0.95 17.20
C VAL A 73 3.43 -0.04 16.24
N ILE A 74 3.20 -1.29 16.64
CA ILE A 74 2.50 -2.30 15.83
C ILE A 74 1.06 -1.85 15.51
N VAL A 75 0.31 -1.42 16.53
CA VAL A 75 -1.09 -0.98 16.35
C VAL A 75 -1.14 0.29 15.53
N PHE A 76 -0.28 1.26 15.83
CA PHE A 76 -0.21 2.54 15.12
C PHE A 76 0.07 2.34 13.63
N THR A 77 1.06 1.50 13.29
CA THR A 77 1.42 1.23 11.90
C THR A 77 0.33 0.47 11.16
N THR A 78 -0.29 -0.52 11.80
CA THR A 78 -1.38 -1.32 11.21
C THR A 78 -2.62 -0.46 10.92
N VAL A 79 -3.06 0.33 11.90
CA VAL A 79 -4.22 1.23 11.74
C VAL A 79 -3.89 2.39 10.81
N GLY A 80 -2.69 2.97 10.92
CA GLY A 80 -2.23 4.09 10.09
C GLY A 80 -2.23 3.76 8.60
N LEU A 81 -1.74 2.58 8.23
CA LEU A 81 -1.73 2.13 6.83
C LEU A 81 -3.14 1.86 6.27
N THR A 82 -4.13 1.61 7.13
CA THR A 82 -5.53 1.44 6.70
C THR A 82 -6.12 2.75 6.16
N PHE A 83 -5.60 3.91 6.54
CA PHE A 83 -6.06 5.20 5.99
C PHE A 83 -5.44 5.54 4.62
N ILE A 84 -4.40 4.82 4.21
CA ILE A 84 -3.71 5.03 2.93
C ILE A 84 -4.15 3.99 1.90
N ASN A 85 -4.57 2.80 2.37
CA ASN A 85 -5.03 1.71 1.52
C ASN A 85 -6.39 2.01 0.89
#